data_AF-A0A8T3XD95-F1
#
_entry.id   AF-A0A8T3XD95-F1
#
_cell.length_a   1.000
_cell.length_b   1.000
_cell.length_c   1.000
_cell.angle_alpha   90.00
_cell.angle_beta   90.00
_cell.angle_gamma   90.00
#
_symmetry.space_group_name_H-M   'P 1'
#
loop_
_entity.id
_entity.type
_entity.pdbx_description
1 polymer ?
#
loop_
_entity_poly.entity_id
_entity_poly.type
_entity_poly.pdbx_seq_one_letter_code
_entity_poly.pdbx_strand_id
1 'polypeptide(L)'
;MKLTKLMIIYLSLIILHILHLLEEIFGMASFIITSYKNTYLFLFINIILLIIPISLIYAFSKKKKWAYLISYGYSLLMIIDGIEHLITQEAGIYTGIGLIIFSFLLIIYLTKEIKNRKI
;
A
#
# COMPACT_ATOMS: atom_id res chain seq x y z
N MET A 1 9.39 -4.13 21.00
CA MET A 1 9.30 -3.02 20.02
C MET A 1 7.90 -2.41 20.10
N LYS A 2 7.76 -1.07 20.20
CA LYS A 2 6.44 -0.46 20.37
C LYS A 2 5.68 -0.55 19.03
N LEU A 3 4.60 -1.33 19.04
CA LEU A 3 3.60 -1.52 17.97
C LEU A 3 3.25 -0.19 17.26
N THR A 4 3.37 0.92 17.99
CA THR A 4 3.13 2.29 17.55
C THR A 4 3.88 2.71 16.28
N LYS A 5 5.17 2.42 16.08
CA LYS A 5 5.88 2.87 14.86
C LYS A 5 5.36 2.17 13.60
N LEU A 6 5.18 0.85 13.69
CA LEU A 6 4.64 0.05 12.59
C LEU A 6 3.19 0.45 12.28
N MET A 7 2.38 0.68 13.33
CA MET A 7 1.02 1.17 13.18
C MET A 7 0.98 2.53 12.48
N ILE A 8 1.88 3.47 12.82
CA ILE A 8 1.95 4.77 12.14
C ILE A 8 2.22 4.56 10.64
N ILE A 9 3.19 3.73 10.26
CA ILE A 9 3.49 3.46 8.85
C ILE A 9 2.27 2.87 8.15
N TYR A 10 1.57 1.90 8.76
CA TYR A 10 0.36 1.34 8.17
C TYR A 10 -0.78 2.34 8.03
N LEU A 11 -1.03 3.16 9.06
CA LEU A 11 -2.06 4.18 9.01
C LEU A 11 -1.74 5.21 7.93
N SER A 12 -0.48 5.63 7.80
CA SER A 12 -0.04 6.49 6.71
C SER A 12 -0.26 5.85 5.34
N LEU A 13 0.06 4.55 5.17
CA LEU A 13 -0.21 3.82 3.92
C LEU A 13 -1.71 3.72 3.62
N ILE A 14 -2.56 3.45 4.61
CA ILE A 14 -4.01 3.39 4.45
C ILE A 14 -4.55 4.76 4.01
N ILE A 15 -4.13 5.83 4.68
CA ILE A 15 -4.54 7.19 4.32
C ILE A 15 -4.09 7.53 2.90
N LEU A 16 -2.83 7.25 2.55
CA LEU A 16 -2.29 7.50 1.21
C LEU A 16 -3.01 6.68 0.14
N HIS A 17 -3.33 5.41 0.39
CA HIS A 17 -4.06 4.58 -0.54
C HIS A 17 -5.48 5.13 -0.76
N ILE A 18 -6.18 5.57 0.29
CA ILE A 18 -7.49 6.21 0.15
C ILE A 18 -7.37 7.52 -0.65
N LEU A 19 -6.38 8.36 -0.35
CA LEU A 19 -6.15 9.60 -1.08
C LEU A 19 -5.80 9.33 -2.55
N HIS A 20 -5.01 8.29 -2.81
CA HIS A 20 -4.66 7.85 -4.15
C HIS A 20 -5.91 7.45 -4.93
N LEU A 21 -6.75 6.58 -4.34
CA LEU A 21 -8.02 6.18 -4.92
C LEU A 21 -8.93 7.37 -5.22
N LEU A 22 -9.00 8.36 -4.31
CA LEU A 22 -9.77 9.57 -4.54
C LEU A 22 -9.19 10.41 -5.69
N GLU A 23 -7.86 10.56 -5.73
CA GLU A 23 -7.16 11.27 -6.81
C GLU A 23 -7.44 10.63 -8.17
N GLU A 24 -7.42 9.29 -8.26
CA GLU A 24 -7.72 8.55 -9.49
C GLU A 24 -9.19 8.70 -9.93
N ILE A 25 -10.14 8.62 -8.98
CA ILE A 25 -11.57 8.80 -9.25
C ILE A 25 -11.86 10.23 -9.72
N PHE A 26 -11.34 11.24 -9.02
CA PHE A 26 -11.61 12.66 -9.35
C PHE A 26 -10.81 13.15 -10.56
N GLY A 27 -9.61 12.62 -10.76
CA GLY A 27 -8.77 12.91 -11.91
C GLY A 27 -9.26 12.26 -13.21
N MET A 28 -10.37 11.51 -13.17
CA MET A 28 -10.93 10.75 -14.29
C MET A 28 -9.83 9.94 -15.00
N ALA A 29 -8.97 9.26 -14.23
CA ALA A 29 -7.80 8.60 -14.77
C ALA A 29 -8.18 7.70 -15.96
N SER A 30 -7.62 8.01 -17.14
CA SER A 30 -7.85 7.30 -18.40
C SER A 30 -7.67 5.79 -18.26
N PHE A 31 -6.69 5.40 -17.42
CA PHE A 31 -6.38 4.05 -17.00
C PHE A 31 -7.56 3.26 -16.38
N ILE A 32 -8.51 3.90 -15.69
CA ILE A 32 -9.68 3.20 -15.11
C ILE A 32 -10.52 2.58 -16.22
N ILE A 33 -10.58 3.24 -17.37
CA ILE A 33 -11.34 2.80 -18.54
C ILE A 33 -10.49 1.85 -19.40
N THR A 34 -9.19 2.11 -19.58
CA THR A 34 -8.33 1.32 -20.46
C THR A 34 -7.79 0.03 -19.82
N SER A 35 -7.37 0.07 -18.55
CA SER A 35 -6.76 -1.08 -17.84
C SER A 35 -7.80 -1.92 -17.08
N TYR A 36 -8.79 -1.30 -16.44
CA TYR A 36 -9.76 -2.00 -15.60
C TYR A 36 -11.10 -2.30 -16.30
N LYS A 37 -11.27 -1.84 -17.56
CA LYS A 37 -12.50 -1.90 -18.37
C LYS A 37 -13.70 -1.14 -17.79
N ASN A 38 -13.82 -1.03 -16.47
CA ASN A 38 -14.90 -0.34 -15.75
C ASN A 38 -14.47 0.03 -14.31
N THR A 39 -14.92 1.20 -13.85
CA THR A 39 -14.73 1.74 -12.50
C THR A 39 -15.13 0.78 -11.37
N TYR A 40 -16.16 -0.06 -11.54
CA TYR A 40 -16.56 -1.03 -10.51
C TYR A 40 -15.48 -2.07 -10.21
N LEU A 41 -14.79 -2.57 -11.24
CA LEU A 41 -13.72 -3.55 -11.07
C LEU A 41 -12.50 -2.91 -10.39
N PHE A 42 -12.15 -1.69 -10.83
CA PHE A 42 -11.11 -0.87 -10.21
C PHE A 42 -11.38 -0.63 -8.71
N LEU A 43 -12.59 -0.18 -8.36
CA LEU A 43 -12.98 0.03 -6.95
C LEU A 43 -12.94 -1.27 -6.14
N PHE A 44 -13.42 -2.38 -6.71
CA PHE A 44 -13.42 -3.68 -6.04
C PHE A 44 -12.00 -4.16 -5.70
N ILE A 45 -11.08 -4.06 -6.66
CA ILE A 45 -9.68 -4.45 -6.46
C ILE A 45 -9.03 -3.54 -5.40
N ASN A 46 -9.23 -2.22 -5.49
CA ASN A 46 -8.68 -1.28 -4.51
C ASN A 46 -9.25 -1.46 -3.10
N ILE A 47 -10.54 -1.78 -2.96
CA ILE A 47 -11.14 -2.12 -1.66
C ILE A 47 -10.46 -3.36 -1.07
N ILE A 48 -10.23 -4.41 -1.88
CA ILE A 48 -9.50 -5.60 -1.44
C ILE A 48 -8.08 -5.22 -0.98
N LEU A 49 -7.36 -4.43 -1.78
CA LEU A 49 -6.01 -3.98 -1.44
C LEU A 49 -6.00 -3.15 -0.15
N LEU A 50 -7.02 -2.33 0.10
CA LEU A 50 -7.16 -1.53 1.33
C LEU A 50 -7.45 -2.39 2.57
N ILE A 51 -8.12 -3.53 2.41
CA ILE A 51 -8.40 -4.47 3.52
C ILE A 51 -7.12 -5.18 3.99
N ILE A 52 -6.13 -5.38 3.10
CA ILE A 52 -4.85 -6.03 3.44
C ILE A 52 -4.11 -5.33 4.58
N PRO A 53 -3.75 -4.03 4.51
CA PRO A 53 -3.01 -3.36 5.59
C PRO A 53 -3.80 -3.32 6.91
N ILE A 54 -5.13 -3.21 6.86
CA ILE A 54 -6.00 -3.28 8.05
C ILE A 54 -5.86 -4.67 8.71
N SER A 55 -5.95 -5.73 7.91
CA SER A 55 -5.80 -7.12 8.36
C SER A 55 -4.39 -7.39 8.91
N LEU A 56 -3.36 -6.76 8.31
CA LEU A 56 -1.98 -6.87 8.77
C LEU A 56 -1.77 -6.20 10.13
N ILE A 57 -2.34 -5.01 10.39
CA ILE A 57 -2.31 -4.38 11.71
C ILE A 57 -2.85 -5.35 12.77
N TYR A 58 -4.01 -5.99 12.49
CA TYR A 58 -4.58 -6.99 13.38
C TYR A 58 -3.65 -8.21 13.56
N ALA A 59 -3.07 -8.74 12.48
CA ALA A 59 -2.15 -9.88 12.54
C ALA A 59 -0.88 -9.59 13.36
N PHE A 60 -0.34 -8.36 13.27
CA PHE A 60 0.78 -7.92 14.12
C PHE A 60 0.40 -7.83 15.59
N SER A 61 -0.83 -7.38 15.91
CA SER A 61 -1.33 -7.39 17.30
C SER A 61 -1.37 -8.81 17.89
N LYS A 62 -1.59 -9.82 17.04
CA LYS A 62 -1.58 -11.24 17.40
C LYS A 62 -0.21 -11.91 17.23
N LYS A 63 0.86 -11.12 17.00
CA LYS A 63 2.26 -11.59 16.83
C LYS A 63 2.42 -12.68 15.75
N LYS A 64 1.61 -12.64 14.69
CA LYS A 64 1.66 -13.63 13.62
C LYS A 64 2.87 -13.39 12.71
N LYS A 65 3.74 -14.40 12.55
CA LYS A 65 4.98 -14.30 11.76
C LYS A 65 4.72 -14.13 10.25
N TRP A 66 3.68 -14.76 9.72
CA TRP A 66 3.31 -14.62 8.30
C TRP A 66 2.94 -13.18 7.91
N ALA A 67 2.53 -12.36 8.88
CA ALA A 67 2.20 -10.96 8.63
C ALA A 67 3.40 -10.22 8.00
N TYR A 68 4.63 -10.52 8.42
CA TYR A 68 5.84 -9.88 7.87
C TYR A 68 6.01 -10.15 6.38
N LEU A 69 5.78 -11.38 5.93
CA LEU A 69 5.93 -11.75 4.51
C LEU A 69 4.86 -11.10 3.65
N ILE A 70 3.60 -11.14 4.10
CA ILE A 70 2.49 -10.49 3.37
C ILE A 70 2.68 -8.97 3.32
N SER A 71 3.16 -8.38 4.42
CA SER A 71 3.49 -6.95 4.48
C SER A 71 4.56 -6.56 3.46
N TYR A 72 5.56 -7.42 3.28
CA TYR A 72 6.63 -7.20 2.31
C TYR A 72 6.07 -7.23 0.88
N GLY A 73 5.27 -8.25 0.55
CA GLY A 73 4.60 -8.35 -0.75
C GLY A 73 3.68 -7.16 -1.03
N TYR A 74 2.86 -6.77 -0.04
CA TYR A 74 2.01 -5.57 -0.14
C TYR A 74 2.83 -4.30 -0.41
N SER A 75 3.95 -4.11 0.31
CA SER A 75 4.82 -2.94 0.11
C SER A 75 5.40 -2.90 -1.30
N LEU A 76 5.79 -4.05 -1.86
CA LEU A 76 6.27 -4.11 -3.24
C LEU A 76 5.19 -3.73 -4.25
N LEU A 77 3.96 -4.22 -4.06
CA LEU A 77 2.83 -3.86 -4.93
C LEU A 77 2.58 -2.35 -4.92
N MET A 78 2.54 -1.73 -3.75
CA MET A 78 2.36 -0.27 -3.62
C MET A 78 3.50 0.55 -4.23
N ILE A 79 4.74 0.01 -4.25
CA ILE A 79 5.85 0.67 -4.95
C ILE A 79 5.67 0.58 -6.46
N ILE A 80 5.32 -0.60 -6.98
CA ILE A 80 5.11 -0.80 -8.42
C ILE A 80 3.98 0.11 -8.91
N ASP A 81 2.86 0.11 -8.19
CA ASP A 81 1.70 0.96 -8.42
C ASP A 81 2.10 2.44 -8.46
N GLY A 82 2.77 2.94 -7.42
CA GLY A 82 3.27 4.31 -7.44
C GLY A 82 4.20 4.62 -8.62
N ILE A 83 5.11 3.71 -8.97
CA ILE A 83 6.04 3.89 -10.11
C ILE A 83 5.27 3.97 -11.44
N GLU A 84 4.24 3.14 -11.63
CA GLU A 84 3.39 3.17 -12.83
C GLU A 84 2.81 4.57 -13.04
N HIS A 85 2.20 5.16 -12.00
CA HIS A 85 1.64 6.52 -12.08
C HIS A 85 2.69 7.60 -12.34
N LEU A 86 3.93 7.45 -11.84
CA LEU A 86 5.02 8.38 -12.16
C LEU A 86 5.42 8.30 -13.65
N ILE A 87 5.40 7.10 -14.23
CA ILE A 87 5.79 6.89 -15.63
C ILE A 87 4.70 7.34 -16.58
N THR A 88 3.44 6.99 -16.30
CA THR A 88 2.29 7.31 -17.16
C THR A 88 1.86 8.78 -17.04
N GLN A 89 2.32 9.47 -15.99
CA GLN A 89 1.93 10.85 -15.66
C GLN A 89 0.41 11.04 -15.53
N GLU A 90 -0.28 9.99 -15.10
CA GLU A 90 -1.73 10.02 -14.89
C GLU A 90 -2.10 10.64 -13.53
N ALA A 91 -3.39 10.80 -13.26
CA ALA A 91 -3.84 11.17 -11.92
C ALA A 91 -3.30 10.15 -10.89
N GLY A 92 -2.91 10.62 -9.70
CA GLY A 92 -2.31 9.76 -8.69
C GLY A 92 -0.81 9.96 -8.48
N ILE A 93 -0.14 10.88 -9.20
CA ILE A 93 1.32 11.08 -9.08
C ILE A 93 1.72 11.45 -7.64
N TYR A 94 1.05 12.43 -7.03
CA TYR A 94 1.47 12.95 -5.73
C TYR A 94 1.26 11.93 -4.62
N THR A 95 0.11 11.27 -4.63
CA THR A 95 -0.21 10.18 -3.69
C THR A 95 0.62 8.93 -3.97
N GLY A 96 0.94 8.64 -5.24
CA GLY A 96 1.84 7.57 -5.67
C GLY A 96 3.27 7.74 -5.17
N ILE A 97 3.82 8.95 -5.18
CA ILE A 97 5.12 9.25 -4.53
C ILE A 97 5.04 8.91 -3.03
N GLY A 98 3.93 9.29 -2.38
CA GLY A 98 3.69 8.93 -0.98
C GLY A 98 3.68 7.43 -0.75
N LEU A 99 2.96 6.67 -1.59
CA LEU A 99 2.89 5.22 -1.53
C LEU A 99 4.28 4.58 -1.65
N ILE A 100 5.11 5.05 -2.59
CA ILE A 100 6.50 4.58 -2.73
C ILE A 100 7.30 4.84 -1.44
N ILE A 101 7.29 6.06 -0.93
CA ILE A 101 8.10 6.46 0.23
C ILE A 101 7.73 5.62 1.45
N PHE A 102 6.44 5.55 1.79
CA PHE A 102 5.99 4.83 2.99
C PHE A 102 6.13 3.31 2.85
N SER A 103 5.99 2.78 1.65
CA SER A 103 6.22 1.36 1.38
C SER A 103 7.70 0.99 1.49
N PHE A 104 8.59 1.86 1.02
CA PHE A 104 10.03 1.67 1.19
C PHE A 104 10.44 1.74 2.67
N LEU A 105 9.88 2.69 3.43
CA LEU A 105 10.06 2.75 4.89
C LEU A 105 9.55 1.47 5.58
N LEU A 106 8.41 0.94 5.14
CA LEU A 106 7.88 -0.33 5.64
C LEU A 106 8.84 -1.49 5.33
N ILE A 107 9.37 -1.60 4.12
CA ILE A 107 10.36 -2.62 3.73
C ILE A 107 11.62 -2.55 4.60
N ILE A 108 12.19 -1.37 4.78
CA ILE A 108 13.39 -1.18 5.63
C ILE A 108 13.10 -1.67 7.05
N TYR A 109 11.93 -1.34 7.58
CA TYR A 109 11.52 -1.74 8.91
C TYR A 109 11.32 -3.25 9.03
N LEU A 110 10.58 -3.86 8.11
CA LEU A 110 10.33 -5.30 8.06
C LEU A 110 11.63 -6.08 7.93
N THR A 111 12.55 -5.65 7.06
CA THR A 111 13.84 -6.33 6.84
C THR A 111 14.69 -6.34 8.11
N LYS A 112 14.73 -5.23 8.86
CA LYS A 112 15.42 -5.16 10.16
C LYS A 112 14.79 -6.12 11.16
N GLU A 113 13.46 -6.18 11.23
CA GLU A 113 12.75 -7.05 12.17
C GLU A 113 12.88 -8.54 11.84
N ILE A 114 12.79 -8.92 10.57
CA ILE A 114 12.98 -10.30 10.10
C ILE A 114 14.38 -10.78 10.50
N LYS A 115 15.42 -9.97 10.23
CA LYS A 115 16.80 -10.26 10.62
C LYS A 115 16.96 -10.40 12.14
N ASN A 116 16.37 -9.50 12.93
CA ASN A 116 16.45 -9.55 14.39
C ASN A 116 15.74 -10.77 15.00
N ARG A 117 14.65 -11.23 14.37
CA ARG A 117 13.83 -12.33 14.86
C ARG A 117 14.26 -13.70 14.32
N LYS A 118 15.24 -13.75 13.40
CA LYS A 118 15.65 -14.96 12.67
C LYS A 118 14.43 -15.68 12.06
N ILE A 119 13.51 -14.90 11.48
CA ILE A 119 12.38 -15.43 10.70
C ILE A 119 12.85 -15.61 9.26
#